data_AF-A0A523NSK8-F1
#
_entry.id   AF-A0A523NSK8-F1
#
_cell.length_a   1.000
_cell.length_b   1.000
_cell.length_c   1.000
_cell.angle_alpha   90.00
_cell.angle_beta   90.00
_cell.angle_gamma   90.00
#
_symmetry.space_group_name_H-M   'P 1'
#
loop_
_entity.id
_entity.type
_entity.pdbx_description
1 polymer ?
#
loop_
_entity_poly.entity_id
_entity_poly.type
_entity_poly.pdbx_seq_one_letter_code
_entity_poly.pdbx_strand_id
1 'polypeptide(L)'
;MYVTTDRDLPDLIRKLENCDILAVDTEFVREKTYFHRLGLIQIAGGEVCAAVDPISVKNLGPLLDLLKRRDKVKVFHAGKQDLEILFRLTGEVVQPIFDTQV
;
A
#
# COMPACT_ATOMS: atom_id res chain seq x y z
N MET A 1 -0.20 7.88 -11.30
CA MET A 1 0.18 9.06 -10.50
C MET A 1 1.46 8.75 -9.73
N TYR A 2 2.37 9.70 -9.59
CA TYR A 2 3.53 9.55 -8.70
C TYR A 2 3.36 10.49 -7.51
N VAL A 3 3.31 9.94 -6.31
CA VAL A 3 3.01 10.67 -5.06
C VAL A 3 4.26 10.72 -4.20
N THR A 4 4.86 11.90 -4.10
CA THR A 4 6.11 12.13 -3.35
C THR A 4 5.96 13.15 -2.22
N THR A 5 4.78 13.75 -2.05
CA THR A 5 4.56 14.75 -0.99
C THR A 5 3.38 14.36 -0.11
N ASP A 6 3.43 14.78 1.16
CA ASP A 6 2.33 14.60 2.11
C ASP A 6 1.03 15.28 1.65
N ARG A 7 1.14 16.29 0.78
CA ARG A 7 -0.02 17.06 0.26
C ARG A 7 -0.75 16.33 -0.86
N ASP A 8 -0.05 15.52 -1.64
CA ASP A 8 -0.63 14.79 -2.76
C ASP A 8 -1.30 13.48 -2.32
N LEU A 9 -0.92 12.98 -1.13
CA LEU A 9 -1.45 11.72 -0.62
C LEU A 9 -2.97 11.76 -0.37
N PRO A 10 -3.55 12.79 0.30
CA PRO A 10 -5.00 12.90 0.47
C PRO A 10 -5.79 12.91 -0.84
N ASP A 11 -5.22 13.47 -1.91
CA ASP A 11 -5.86 13.51 -3.23
C ASP A 11 -5.94 12.11 -3.85
N LEU A 12 -4.90 11.31 -3.66
CA LEU A 12 -4.92 9.89 -4.03
C LEU A 12 -5.98 9.13 -3.21
N ILE A 13 -6.02 9.32 -1.88
CA ILE A 13 -6.99 8.62 -1.02
C ILE A 13 -8.42 8.94 -1.46
N ARG A 14 -8.74 10.21 -1.71
CA ARG A 14 -10.07 10.62 -2.19
C ARG A 14 -10.48 9.94 -3.50
N LYS A 15 -9.54 9.69 -4.40
CA LYS A 15 -9.80 9.00 -5.67
C LYS A 15 -10.04 7.50 -5.49
N LEU A 16 -9.41 6.89 -4.49
CA LEU A 16 -9.55 5.46 -4.17
C LEU A 16 -10.69 5.17 -3.17
N GLU A 17 -11.26 6.21 -2.56
CA GLU A 17 -12.25 6.12 -1.48
C GLU A 17 -13.49 5.31 -1.87
N ASN A 18 -13.92 5.39 -3.14
CA ASN A 18 -15.10 4.68 -3.64
C ASN A 18 -14.76 3.34 -4.32
N CYS A 19 -13.50 2.92 -4.28
CA CYS A 19 -13.09 1.63 -4.83
C CYS A 19 -13.24 0.55 -3.75
N ASP A 20 -14.03 -0.48 -4.05
CA ASP A 20 -14.20 -1.65 -3.17
C ASP A 20 -13.00 -2.61 -3.26
N ILE A 21 -12.23 -2.52 -4.33
CA ILE A 21 -11.06 -3.37 -4.60
C ILE A 21 -9.85 -2.47 -4.80
N LEU A 22 -8.76 -2.79 -4.10
CA LEU A 22 -7.47 -2.12 -4.18
C LEU A 22 -6.40 -3.15 -4.52
N ALA A 23 -5.79 -3.07 -5.69
CA ALA A 23 -4.58 -3.83 -6.01
C ALA A 23 -3.37 -3.13 -5.37
N VAL A 24 -2.51 -3.88 -4.69
CA VAL A 24 -1.37 -3.36 -3.94
C VAL A 24 -0.13 -4.20 -4.25
N ASP A 25 0.99 -3.52 -4.40
CA ASP A 25 2.32 -4.11 -4.60
C ASP A 25 3.38 -3.22 -3.93
N THR A 26 4.51 -3.79 -3.52
CA THR A 26 5.59 -3.03 -2.87
C THR A 26 6.96 -3.35 -3.44
N GLU A 27 7.75 -2.30 -3.65
CA GLU A 27 9.16 -2.42 -4.03
C GLU A 27 10.03 -2.18 -2.80
N PHE A 28 10.95 -3.10 -2.52
CA PHE A 28 11.81 -3.01 -1.35
C PHE A 28 13.18 -3.67 -1.59
N VAL A 29 14.17 -3.22 -0.83
CA VAL A 29 15.50 -3.87 -0.81
C VAL A 29 15.71 -4.59 0.51
N ARG A 30 16.34 -5.77 0.42
CA ARG A 30 16.74 -6.58 1.58
C ARG A 30 18.22 -6.92 1.50
N GLU A 31 19.05 -5.89 1.59
CA GLU A 31 20.50 -6.03 1.62
C GLU A 31 21.04 -5.72 3.01
N LYS A 32 21.75 -6.69 3.61
CA LYS A 32 22.51 -6.54 4.87
C LYS A 32 21.71 -5.95 6.05
N THR A 33 20.39 -6.02 5.99
CA THR A 33 19.46 -5.48 6.98
C THR A 33 18.52 -6.59 7.44
N TYR A 34 18.21 -6.60 8.74
CA TYR A 34 17.27 -7.59 9.29
C TYR A 34 15.87 -7.42 8.69
N PHE A 35 15.49 -6.15 8.45
CA PHE A 35 14.18 -5.73 7.97
C PHE A 35 14.25 -5.10 6.59
N HIS A 36 13.20 -5.33 5.79
CA HIS A 36 13.00 -4.71 4.47
C HIS A 36 13.06 -3.18 4.57
N ARG A 37 13.79 -2.56 3.63
CA ARG A 37 13.72 -1.12 3.40
C ARG A 37 12.79 -0.87 2.23
N LEU A 38 11.63 -0.31 2.55
CA LEU A 38 10.60 0.01 1.58
C LEU A 38 11.05 1.15 0.66
N GLY A 39 10.93 0.93 -0.64
CA GLY A 39 11.28 1.90 -1.70
C GLY A 39 10.07 2.46 -2.43
N LEU A 40 9.00 1.68 -2.59
CA LEU A 40 7.77 2.11 -3.26
C LEU A 40 6.56 1.33 -2.77
N ILE A 41 5.38 1.95 -2.77
CA ILE A 41 4.09 1.27 -2.68
C ILE A 41 3.30 1.59 -3.95
N GLN A 42 2.99 0.59 -4.77
CA GLN A 42 2.01 0.74 -5.83
C GLN A 42 0.60 0.43 -5.30
N ILE A 43 -0.37 1.24 -5.71
CA ILE A 43 -1.77 1.03 -5.41
C ILE A 43 -2.64 1.38 -6.61
N ALA A 44 -3.64 0.54 -6.90
CA ALA A 44 -4.61 0.79 -7.95
C ALA A 44 -6.04 0.44 -7.51
N GLY A 45 -7.01 1.20 -8.02
CA GLY A 45 -8.43 0.98 -7.82
C GLY A 45 -9.25 1.70 -8.89
N GLY A 46 -10.16 0.99 -9.55
CA GLY A 46 -10.88 1.51 -10.72
C GLY A 46 -9.92 1.99 -11.82
N GLU A 47 -10.09 3.23 -12.27
CA GLU A 47 -9.23 3.91 -13.26
C GLU A 47 -7.98 4.58 -12.64
N VAL A 48 -7.79 4.45 -11.33
CA VAL A 48 -6.74 5.15 -10.59
C VAL A 48 -5.58 4.19 -10.36
N CYS A 49 -4.40 4.56 -10.85
CA CYS A 49 -3.14 3.88 -10.54
C CYS A 49 -2.14 4.88 -9.97
N ALA A 50 -1.47 4.52 -8.88
CA ALA A 50 -0.48 5.37 -8.23
C ALA A 50 0.73 4.59 -7.71
N ALA A 51 1.88 5.26 -7.72
CA ALA A 51 3.09 4.86 -7.05
C ALA A 51 3.37 5.91 -5.96
N VAL A 52 3.40 5.47 -4.71
CA VAL A 52 3.66 6.29 -3.53
C VAL A 52 5.10 6.06 -3.10
N ASP A 53 5.87 7.14 -3.03
CA ASP A 53 7.24 7.14 -2.54
C ASP A 53 7.25 7.31 -1.00
N PRO A 54 7.53 6.25 -0.24
CA PRO A 54 7.53 6.27 1.21
C PRO A 54 8.81 6.87 1.81
N ILE A 55 9.81 7.19 0.99
CA ILE A 55 11.03 7.88 1.40
C ILE A 55 10.76 9.39 1.42
N SER A 56 10.00 9.90 0.44
CA SER A 56 9.67 11.31 0.33
C SER A 56 8.43 11.72 1.14
N VAL A 57 7.42 10.85 1.22
CA VAL A 57 6.19 11.06 2.01
C VAL A 57 6.47 10.71 3.47
N LYS A 58 6.39 11.70 4.37
CA LYS A 58 6.70 11.53 5.79
C LYS A 58 5.57 10.88 6.56
N ASN A 59 4.33 11.13 6.15
CA ASN A 59 3.15 10.57 6.80
C ASN A 59 2.37 9.64 5.87
N LEU A 60 2.66 8.34 5.96
CA LEU A 60 1.90 7.31 5.26
C LEU A 60 0.57 6.95 5.94
N GLY A 61 0.26 7.53 7.11
CA GLY A 61 -0.95 7.23 7.89
C GLY A 61 -2.23 7.17 7.06
N PRO A 62 -2.54 8.18 6.21
CA PRO A 62 -3.74 8.17 5.38
C PRO A 62 -3.83 6.96 4.42
N LEU A 63 -2.71 6.52 3.85
CA LEU A 63 -2.67 5.33 2.99
C LEU A 63 -2.87 4.05 3.80
N LEU A 64 -2.20 3.96 4.94
CA LEU A 64 -2.31 2.79 5.83
C LEU A 64 -3.74 2.67 6.39
N ASP A 65 -4.39 3.78 6.70
CA ASP A 65 -5.79 3.82 7.14
C ASP A 65 -6.74 3.32 6.03
N LEU A 66 -6.52 3.74 4.78
CA LEU A 66 -7.26 3.20 3.64
C LEU A 66 -7.06 1.68 3.49
N LEU A 67 -5.84 1.17 3.66
CA LEU A 67 -5.55 -0.26 3.53
C LEU A 67 -6.14 -1.11 4.68
N LYS A 68 -6.29 -0.55 5.88
CA LYS A 68 -6.92 -1.23 7.03
C LYS A 68 -8.44 -1.37 6.92
N ARG A 69 -9.08 -0.63 6.02
CA ARG A 69 -10.54 -0.66 5.84
C ARG A 69 -11.04 -2.04 5.43
N ARG A 70 -11.99 -2.58 6.21
CA ARG A 70 -12.56 -3.92 5.99
C ARG A 70 -13.60 -3.99 4.87
N ASP A 71 -14.13 -2.85 4.45
CA ASP A 71 -15.02 -2.73 3.29
C ASP A 71 -14.26 -2.71 1.96
N LYS A 72 -12.92 -2.79 1.99
CA LYS A 72 -12.06 -2.78 0.79
C LYS A 72 -11.23 -4.05 0.70
N VAL A 73 -11.34 -4.80 -0.39
CA VAL A 73 -10.51 -5.97 -0.65
C VAL A 73 -9.14 -5.53 -1.13
N LYS A 74 -8.08 -5.99 -0.47
CA LYS A 74 -6.70 -5.78 -0.93
C LYS A 74 -6.28 -6.97 -1.78
N VAL A 75 -6.01 -6.73 -3.05
CA VAL A 75 -5.56 -7.72 -4.02
C VAL A 75 -4.04 -7.68 -4.14
N PHE A 76 -3.39 -8.82 -4.00
CA PHE A 76 -1.96 -9.00 -4.20
C PHE A 76 -1.69 -10.12 -5.21
N HIS A 77 -0.44 -10.25 -5.65
CA HIS A 77 0.06 -11.44 -6.32
C HIS A 77 1.32 -11.91 -5.59
N ALA A 78 1.29 -13.11 -5.01
CA ALA A 78 2.40 -13.63 -4.21
C ALA A 78 2.78 -12.71 -3.03
N GLY A 79 1.80 -12.09 -2.38
CA GLY A 79 1.94 -10.91 -1.52
C GLY A 79 2.55 -11.16 -0.14
N LYS A 80 3.23 -12.29 0.08
CA LYS A 80 3.70 -12.69 1.42
C LYS A 80 4.62 -11.64 2.05
N GLN A 81 5.55 -11.09 1.28
CA GLN A 81 6.50 -10.08 1.78
C GLN A 81 5.86 -8.71 1.91
N ASP A 82 4.96 -8.34 1.00
CA ASP A 82 4.17 -7.11 1.06
C ASP A 82 3.34 -7.07 2.35
N LEU A 83 2.69 -8.18 2.68
CA LEU A 83 1.91 -8.31 3.92
C LEU A 83 2.79 -8.22 5.17
N GLU A 84 4.02 -8.74 5.15
CA GLU A 84 4.97 -8.57 6.25
C GLU A 84 5.34 -7.09 6.44
N ILE A 85 5.60 -6.37 5.34
CA ILE A 85 5.90 -4.94 5.35
C ILE A 85 4.70 -4.16 5.90
N LEU A 86 3.50 -4.41 5.40
CA LEU A 86 2.28 -3.74 5.84
C LEU A 86 1.97 -4.04 7.31
N PHE A 87 2.17 -5.28 7.77
CA PHE A 87 2.01 -5.64 9.18
C PHE A 87 2.96 -4.82 10.07
N ARG A 88 4.21 -4.62 9.64
CA ARG A 88 5.18 -3.81 10.38
C ARG A 88 4.84 -2.32 10.38
N LEU A 89 4.22 -1.82 9.32
CA LEU A 89 3.79 -0.42 9.22
C LEU A 89 2.51 -0.14 10.01
N THR A 90 1.60 -1.11 10.08
CA THR A 90 0.26 -0.92 10.67
C THR A 90 0.09 -1.52 12.06
N GLY A 91 0.92 -2.50 12.44
CA GLY A 91 0.78 -3.28 13.67
C GLY A 91 -0.30 -4.36 13.61
N GLU A 92 -0.98 -4.54 12.47
CA GLU A 92 -2.03 -5.54 12.28
C GLU A 92 -2.04 -6.11 10.86
N VAL A 93 -2.76 -7.22 10.66
CA VAL A 93 -2.92 -7.79 9.31
C VAL A 93 -4.02 -7.03 8.60
N VAL A 94 -3.71 -6.43 7.45
CA VAL A 94 -4.71 -5.79 6.59
C VAL A 94 -5.71 -6.84 6.11
N GLN A 95 -7.01 -6.55 6.20
CA GLN A 95 -8.07 -7.50 5.82
C GLN A 95 -9.25 -6.74 5.19
N PRO A 96 -10.02 -7.35 4.26
CA PRO A 96 -9.81 -8.65 3.63
C PRO A 96 -8.72 -8.64 2.54
N ILE A 97 -8.07 -9.80 2.32
CA ILE A 97 -7.03 -10.01 1.31
C ILE A 97 -7.51 -11.04 0.29
N PHE A 98 -7.19 -10.79 -0.98
CA PHE A 98 -7.26 -11.77 -2.06
C PHE A 98 -5.89 -11.87 -2.73
N ASP A 99 -5.25 -13.03 -2.69
CA ASP A 99 -3.97 -13.25 -3.37
C ASP A 99 -4.22 -14.05 -4.64
N THR A 100 -3.86 -13.48 -5.79
CA THR A 100 -4.08 -14.09 -7.11
C THR A 100 -3.17 -15.30 -7.39
N GLN A 101 -2.12 -15.52 -6.60
CA GLN A 101 -1.24 -16.69 -6.74
C GLN A 101 -1.86 -17.98 -6.16
N VAL A 102 -2.76 -17.87 -5.17
CA VAL A 102 -3.35 -18.99 -4.40
C VAL A 102 -4.71 -19.36 -4.96
#